data_AF-A0A1Y0IEU8-F1
#
_entry.id   AF-A0A1Y0IEU8-F1
#
_cell.length_a   1.000
_cell.length_b   1.000
_cell.length_c   1.000
_cell.angle_alpha   90.00
_cell.angle_beta   90.00
_cell.angle_gamma   90.00
#
_symmetry.space_group_name_H-M   'P 1'
#
loop_
_entity.id
_entity.type
_entity.pdbx_description
1 polymer ?
#
loop_
_entity_poly.entity_id
_entity_poly.type
_entity_poly.pdbx_seq_one_letter_code
_entity_poly.pdbx_strand_id
1 'polypeptide(L)'
;MNRDSGTYAGKQFIRGGRNKVRTVLFMSIMSAIQYHPQLKPMYERMVTAGKPKKEAMVACMRKQLTILNTMVKNGTFWDEKMA
;
A
#
# COMPACT_ATOMS: atom_id res chain seq x y z
N MET A 1 13.31 0.28 -16.64
CA MET A 1 14.59 -0.39 -16.94
C MET A 1 15.23 -0.65 -15.60
N ASN A 2 15.25 -1.91 -15.19
CA ASN A 2 15.87 -2.30 -13.92
C ASN A 2 17.38 -2.17 -14.08
N ARG A 3 18.07 -1.69 -13.04
CA ARG A 3 19.52 -1.50 -13.03
C ARG A 3 20.19 -2.74 -12.45
N ASP A 4 19.84 -3.91 -12.96
CA ASP A 4 20.29 -5.19 -12.42
C ASP A 4 21.48 -5.76 -13.22
N SER A 5 22.14 -4.94 -14.06
CA SER A 5 23.31 -5.37 -14.85
C SER A 5 24.59 -5.39 -14.00
N GLY A 6 25.35 -6.48 -14.09
CA GLY A 6 26.63 -6.64 -13.40
C GLY A 6 26.48 -7.00 -11.92
N THR A 7 27.42 -6.56 -11.09
CA THR A 7 27.46 -6.85 -9.63
C THR A 7 26.66 -5.86 -8.78
N TYR A 8 25.95 -4.91 -9.40
CA TYR A 8 25.20 -3.89 -8.67
C TYR A 8 23.92 -4.47 -8.04
N ALA A 9 23.84 -4.46 -6.71
CA ALA A 9 22.65 -4.80 -5.94
C ALA A 9 22.15 -3.55 -5.17
N GLY A 10 21.27 -2.78 -5.82
CA GLY A 10 20.71 -1.53 -5.27
C GLY A 10 19.20 -1.54 -5.10
N LYS A 11 18.65 -0.38 -4.70
CA LYS A 11 17.20 -0.20 -4.59
C LYS A 11 16.55 -0.24 -5.97
N GLN A 12 15.52 -1.08 -6.11
CA GLN A 12 14.71 -1.15 -7.32
C GLN A 12 13.63 -0.06 -7.32
N PHE A 13 13.38 0.50 -8.49
CA PHE A 13 12.36 1.53 -8.68
C PHE A 13 11.42 1.13 -9.80
N ILE A 14 10.12 1.33 -9.56
CA ILE A 14 9.10 1.11 -10.59
C ILE A 14 9.11 2.25 -11.61
N ARG A 15 8.99 1.92 -12.91
CA ARG A 15 8.78 2.90 -13.99
C ARG A 15 7.56 2.47 -14.81
N GLY A 16 6.62 3.39 -15.03
CA GLY A 16 5.38 3.13 -15.77
C GLY A 16 4.22 2.57 -14.93
N GLY A 17 3.31 1.85 -15.60
CA GLY A 17 2.09 1.27 -15.02
C GLY A 17 0.93 2.26 -14.87
N ARG A 18 -0.02 1.95 -13.98
CA ARG A 18 -1.21 2.77 -13.71
C ARG A 18 -0.92 3.89 -12.71
N ASN A 19 -0.23 4.93 -13.15
CA ASN A 19 0.16 6.05 -12.28
C ASN A 19 -1.03 6.74 -11.59
N LYS A 20 -2.14 6.97 -12.32
CA LYS A 20 -3.36 7.60 -11.79
C LYS A 20 -3.92 6.82 -10.59
N VAL A 21 -4.04 5.49 -10.73
CA VAL A 21 -4.53 4.61 -9.65
C VAL A 21 -3.60 4.66 -8.45
N ARG A 22 -2.28 4.62 -8.67
CA ARG A 22 -1.30 4.70 -7.58
C ARG A 22 -1.39 6.03 -6.82
N THR A 23 -1.57 7.15 -7.52
CA THR A 23 -1.72 8.46 -6.89
C THR A 23 -2.99 8.52 -6.04
N VAL A 24 -4.12 8.03 -6.56
CA VAL A 24 -5.40 8.02 -5.81
C VAL A 24 -5.29 7.15 -4.55
N LEU A 25 -4.72 5.95 -4.67
CA LEU A 25 -4.49 5.07 -3.52
C LEU A 25 -3.54 5.72 -2.50
N PHE A 26 -2.51 6.42 -2.94
CA PHE A 26 -1.58 7.11 -2.03
C PHE A 26 -2.30 8.21 -1.24
N MET A 27 -3.09 9.03 -1.93
CA MET A 27 -3.91 10.07 -1.30
C MET A 27 -4.94 9.47 -0.32
N SER A 28 -5.56 8.35 -0.69
CA SER A 28 -6.50 7.63 0.20
C SER A 28 -5.81 7.16 1.49
N ILE A 29 -4.61 6.57 1.37
CA ILE A 29 -3.86 6.08 2.54
C ILE A 29 -3.41 7.22 3.45
N MET A 30 -3.08 8.42 2.93
CA MET A 30 -2.73 9.57 3.77
C MET A 30 -3.86 9.98 4.73
N SER A 31 -5.12 9.78 4.34
CA SER A 31 -6.27 9.95 5.24
C SER A 31 -6.46 8.72 6.14
N ALA A 32 -6.37 7.51 5.57
CA ALA A 32 -6.61 6.27 6.30
C ALA A 32 -5.65 6.08 7.49
N ILE A 33 -4.38 6.43 7.37
CA ILE A 33 -3.41 6.29 8.47
C ILE A 33 -3.73 7.20 9.68
N GLN A 34 -4.58 8.21 9.53
CA GLN A 34 -4.95 9.10 10.64
C GLN A 34 -6.06 8.50 11.50
N TYR A 35 -7.09 7.92 10.87
CA TYR A 35 -8.35 7.54 11.53
C TYR A 35 -8.80 6.09 11.30
N HIS A 36 -8.27 5.39 10.31
CA HIS A 36 -8.77 4.06 9.95
C HIS A 36 -8.33 3.02 10.99
N PRO A 37 -9.26 2.30 11.64
CA PRO A 37 -8.97 1.45 12.81
C PRO A 37 -8.01 0.30 12.51
N GLN A 38 -8.02 -0.21 11.28
CA GLN A 38 -7.18 -1.34 10.86
C GLN A 38 -5.87 -0.93 10.16
N LEU A 39 -5.93 0.04 9.26
CA LEU A 39 -4.75 0.46 8.47
C LEU A 39 -3.75 1.29 9.30
N LYS A 40 -4.23 2.08 10.28
CA LYS A 40 -3.36 2.88 11.14
C LYS A 40 -2.44 2.01 12.02
N PRO A 41 -2.93 1.02 12.79
CA PRO A 41 -2.05 0.14 13.57
C PRO A 41 -1.07 -0.63 12.69
N MET A 42 -1.49 -1.06 11.50
CA MET A 42 -0.61 -1.72 10.54
C MET A 42 0.54 -0.80 10.13
N TYR A 43 0.24 0.46 9.78
CA TYR A 43 1.23 1.47 9.43
C TYR A 43 2.18 1.75 10.59
N GLU A 44 1.64 2.02 11.78
CA GLU A 44 2.42 2.30 12.99
C GLU A 44 3.36 1.15 13.32
N ARG A 45 2.88 -0.11 13.30
CA ARG A 45 3.70 -1.31 13.52
C ARG A 45 4.88 -1.42 12.55
N MET A 46 4.68 -1.07 11.28
CA MET A 46 5.78 -1.11 10.30
C MET A 46 6.80 0.00 10.55
N VAL A 47 6.34 1.21 10.88
CA VAL A 47 7.22 2.34 11.17
C VAL A 47 8.00 2.10 12.47
N THR A 48 7.38 1.55 13.51
CA THR A 48 8.06 1.20 14.77
C THR A 48 9.07 0.07 14.56
N ALA A 49 8.82 -0.86 13.62
CA ALA A 49 9.78 -1.86 13.18
C ALA A 49 10.93 -1.29 12.30
N GLY A 50 11.03 0.04 12.18
CA GLY A 50 12.11 0.72 11.45
C GLY A 50 11.93 0.78 9.94
N LYS A 51 10.75 0.42 9.41
CA LYS A 51 10.51 0.51 7.97
C LYS A 51 10.38 1.97 7.52
N PRO A 52 10.89 2.33 6.33
CA PRO A 52 10.66 3.65 5.76
C PRO A 52 9.17 3.96 5.65
N LYS A 53 8.75 5.17 6.06
CA LYS A 53 7.34 5.59 6.05
C LYS A 53 6.67 5.38 4.69
N LYS A 54 7.39 5.63 3.60
CA LYS A 54 6.89 5.44 2.23
C LYS A 54 6.60 3.96 1.92
N GLU A 55 7.44 3.04 2.38
CA GLU A 55 7.23 1.60 2.20
C GLU A 55 6.04 1.12 3.02
N ALA A 56 5.92 1.62 4.25
CA ALA A 56 4.76 1.36 5.11
C ALA A 56 3.45 1.82 4.45
N MET A 57 3.42 3.03 3.86
CA MET A 57 2.26 3.50 3.09
C MET A 57 1.95 2.59 1.89
N VAL A 58 2.97 2.18 1.13
CA VAL A 58 2.78 1.29 -0.03
C VAL A 58 2.21 -0.08 0.38
N ALA A 59 2.63 -0.62 1.52
CA ALA A 59 2.05 -1.86 2.07
C ALA A 59 0.57 -1.68 2.45
N CYS A 60 0.21 -0.56 3.08
CA CYS A 60 -1.20 -0.23 3.37
C CYS A 60 -2.03 -0.06 2.09
N MET A 61 -1.48 0.59 1.04
CA MET A 61 -2.13 0.69 -0.27
C MET A 61 -2.44 -0.69 -0.86
N ARG A 62 -1.50 -1.64 -0.73
CA ARG A 62 -1.70 -3.01 -1.21
C ARG A 62 -2.80 -3.73 -0.45
N LYS A 63 -2.83 -3.62 0.87
CA LYS A 63 -3.89 -4.21 1.72
C LYS A 63 -5.26 -3.63 1.36
N GLN A 64 -5.38 -2.31 1.21
CA GLN A 64 -6.61 -1.64 0.78
C GLN A 64 -7.10 -2.16 -0.59
N LEU A 65 -6.20 -2.26 -1.57
CA LEU A 65 -6.54 -2.77 -2.89
C LEU A 65 -7.03 -4.23 -2.84
N THR A 66 -6.42 -5.06 -2.00
CA THR A 66 -6.85 -6.45 -1.80
C THR A 66 -8.26 -6.51 -1.22
N ILE A 67 -8.60 -5.67 -0.25
CA ILE A 67 -9.95 -5.61 0.34
C ILE A 67 -10.97 -5.25 -0.73
N LEU A 68 -10.72 -4.17 -1.49
CA LEU A 68 -11.60 -3.74 -2.57
C LEU A 68 -11.78 -4.82 -3.64
N ASN A 69 -10.70 -5.53 -3.98
CA ASN A 69 -10.77 -6.61 -4.95
C ASN A 69 -11.60 -7.80 -4.42
N THR A 70 -11.49 -8.13 -3.14
CA THR A 70 -12.33 -9.17 -2.50
C THR A 70 -13.80 -8.78 -2.48
N MET A 71 -14.11 -7.51 -2.18
CA MET A 71 -15.47 -6.97 -2.21
C MET A 71 -16.10 -7.10 -3.60
N VAL A 72 -15.39 -6.66 -4.64
CA VAL A 72 -15.85 -6.77 -6.03
C VAL A 72 -16.02 -8.23 -6.44
N LYS A 73 -15.08 -9.10 -6.08
CA LYS A 73 -15.14 -10.53 -6.40
C LYS A 73 -16.35 -11.21 -5.76
N ASN A 74 -16.66 -10.87 -4.51
CA ASN A 74 -17.73 -11.51 -3.74
C ASN A 74 -19.09 -10.79 -3.87
N GLY A 75 -19.15 -9.64 -4.56
CA GLY A 75 -20.34 -8.80 -4.61
C GLY A 75 -20.74 -8.22 -3.26
N THR A 76 -19.80 -8.13 -2.31
CA THR A 76 -20.05 -7.66 -0.95
C THR A 76 -19.69 -6.20 -0.79
N PHE A 77 -20.44 -5.48 0.04
CA PHE A 77 -20.11 -4.12 0.44
C PHE A 77 -18.98 -4.09 1.47
N TRP A 78 -18.54 -2.87 1.81
CA TRP A 78 -17.51 -2.67 2.82
C TRP A 78 -17.99 -3.21 4.17
N ASP A 79 -17.13 -4.01 4.82
CA ASP A 79 -17.33 -4.50 6.17
C ASP A 79 -16.06 -4.14 6.97
N GLU A 80 -16.26 -3.50 8.11
CA GLU A 80 -15.17 -3.11 9.02
C GLU A 80 -14.33 -4.31 9.45
N LYS A 81 -14.86 -5.53 9.42
CA LYS A 81 -14.13 -6.77 9.71
C LYS A 81 -13.19 -7.22 8.60
N MET A 82 -13.41 -6.80 7.34
CA MET A 82 -12.56 -7.18 6.20
C MET A 82 -11.24 -6.42 6.15
N ALA A 83 -11.18 -5.29 6.86
CA ALA A 83 -10.01 -4.42 6.85
C ALA A 83 -8.76 -5.03 7.51
#